data_AF-A0A7C1VMJ9-F1
#
_entry.id   AF-A0A7C1VMJ9-F1
#
_cell.length_a   1.000
_cell.length_b   1.000
_cell.length_c   1.000
_cell.angle_alpha   90.00
_cell.angle_beta   90.00
_cell.angle_gamma   90.00
#
_symmetry.space_group_name_H-M   'P 1'
#
loop_
_entity.id
_entity.type
_entity.pdbx_description
1 polymer ?
#
loop_
_entity_poly.entity_id
_entity_poly.type
_entity_poly.pdbx_seq_one_letter_code
_entity_poly.pdbx_strand_id
1 'polypeptide(L)'
;MIEFDPIRHEYFEGGVLLPSVTQVLQRVGILDTKGFSRKSGNFGTAVHEATALIDLGEKTVEDYEDDPKYNYLRAWVLFKQIHHPEIMEIEQIVGGVEVGCAGTLDRLVLFPWDPRPWVIDLKTGKTRLWHPVQLAGYCFAAQREYRRMVVYIDGCGKFRAKTCREVRDHRIFKGALDFINSELQAGRRI
;
A
#
# COMPACT_ATOMS: atom_id res chain seq x y z
N MET A 1 14.45 12.86 -7.16
CA MET A 1 13.20 12.35 -7.77
C MET A 1 13.35 10.85 -7.80
N ILE A 2 12.34 10.13 -7.34
CA ILE A 2 12.37 8.67 -7.29
C ILE A 2 11.81 8.14 -8.61
N GLU A 3 12.59 7.28 -9.24
CA GLU A 3 12.19 6.50 -10.40
C GLU A 3 11.66 5.15 -9.91
N PHE A 4 10.55 4.69 -10.49
CA PHE A 4 9.94 3.40 -10.15
C PHE A 4 9.93 2.49 -11.38
N ASP A 5 10.49 1.30 -11.24
CA ASP A 5 10.35 0.22 -12.22
C ASP A 5 9.16 -0.65 -11.81
N PRO A 6 8.02 -0.57 -12.52
CA PRO A 6 6.82 -1.34 -12.17
C PRO A 6 6.94 -2.84 -12.47
N ILE A 7 7.84 -3.24 -13.36
CA ILE A 7 8.06 -4.65 -13.74
C ILE A 7 8.85 -5.36 -12.64
N ARG A 8 9.91 -4.70 -12.15
CA ARG A 8 10.79 -5.23 -11.11
C ARG A 8 10.31 -4.88 -9.69
N HIS A 9 9.38 -3.93 -9.58
CA HIS A 9 8.93 -3.34 -8.32
C HIS A 9 10.10 -2.75 -7.53
N GLU A 10 10.97 -2.02 -8.23
CA GLU A 10 12.20 -1.44 -7.69
C GLU A 10 12.12 0.10 -7.72
N TYR A 11 12.72 0.74 -6.73
CA TYR A 11 12.76 2.20 -6.60
C TYR A 11 14.20 2.68 -6.67
N PHE A 12 14.44 3.75 -7.43
CA PHE A 12 15.76 4.33 -7.59
C PHE A 12 15.74 5.83 -7.33
N GLU A 13 16.78 6.36 -6.71
CA GLU A 13 17.01 7.81 -6.66
C GLU A 13 18.49 8.10 -6.88
N GLY A 14 18.80 8.86 -7.95
CA GLY A 14 20.19 9.16 -8.32
C GLY A 14 21.04 7.91 -8.61
N GLY A 15 20.42 6.84 -9.14
CA GLY A 15 21.07 5.55 -9.39
C GLY A 15 21.21 4.66 -8.16
N VAL A 16 20.78 5.10 -6.98
CA VAL A 16 20.78 4.29 -5.75
C VAL A 16 19.48 3.47 -5.69
N LEU A 17 19.60 2.14 -5.65
CA LEU A 17 18.47 1.25 -5.40
C LEU A 17 18.00 1.39 -3.94
N LEU A 18 16.71 1.64 -3.75
CA LEU A 18 16.07 1.77 -2.44
C LEU A 18 15.23 0.52 -2.14
N PRO A 19 15.32 -0.06 -0.93
CA PRO A 19 14.41 -1.12 -0.54
C PRO A 19 12.98 -0.56 -0.43
N SER A 20 12.01 -1.30 -0.94
CA SER A 20 10.61 -0.96 -0.76
C SER A 20 10.14 -1.25 0.67
N VAL A 21 9.09 -0.56 1.13
CA VAL A 21 8.43 -0.85 2.43
C VAL A 21 8.10 -2.33 2.59
N THR A 22 7.61 -2.99 1.54
CA THR A 22 7.26 -4.42 1.58
C THR A 22 8.50 -5.33 1.57
N GLN A 23 9.56 -4.96 0.84
CA GLN A 23 10.85 -5.67 0.85
C GLN A 23 11.49 -5.62 2.24
N VAL A 24 11.47 -4.47 2.92
CA VAL A 24 11.96 -4.32 4.30
C VAL A 24 11.26 -5.32 5.22
N LEU A 25 9.92 -5.35 5.20
CA LEU A 25 9.13 -6.26 6.04
C LEU A 25 9.35 -7.74 5.70
N GLN A 26 9.50 -8.05 4.42
CA GLN A 26 9.73 -9.42 3.96
C GLN A 26 11.09 -9.93 4.42
N ARG A 27 12.12 -9.08 4.33
CA ARG A 27 13.50 -9.47 4.63
C ARG A 27 13.74 -9.76 6.10
N VAL A 28 13.00 -9.11 7.00
CA VAL A 28 13.02 -9.40 8.45
C VAL A 28 11.97 -10.45 8.88
N GLY A 29 11.26 -11.06 7.93
CA GLY A 29 10.30 -12.13 8.20
C GLY A 29 8.94 -11.70 8.79
N ILE A 30 8.64 -10.40 8.82
CA ILE A 30 7.33 -9.88 9.25
C ILE A 30 6.26 -10.15 8.18
N LEU A 31 6.65 -10.01 6.91
CA LEU A 31 5.82 -10.32 5.75
C LEU A 31 6.25 -11.68 5.19
N ASP A 32 5.46 -12.72 5.45
CA ASP A 32 5.69 -14.06 4.89
C ASP A 32 4.85 -14.27 3.61
N THR A 33 5.53 -14.43 2.49
CA THR A 33 4.94 -14.69 1.17
C THR A 33 4.92 -16.17 0.79
N LYS A 34 5.44 -17.09 1.61
CA LYS A 34 5.58 -18.52 1.25
C LYS A 34 4.26 -19.22 0.90
N GLY A 35 3.12 -18.66 1.31
CA GLY A 35 1.78 -19.14 0.95
C GLY A 35 1.06 -18.31 -0.13
N PHE A 36 1.70 -17.28 -0.70
CA PHE A 36 1.09 -16.43 -1.71
C PHE A 36 1.36 -16.98 -3.11
N SER A 37 0.30 -17.40 -3.79
CA SER A 37 0.41 -17.79 -5.19
C SER A 37 0.67 -16.55 -6.06
N ARG A 38 1.49 -16.69 -7.09
CA ARG A 38 1.70 -15.63 -8.09
C ARG A 38 0.38 -15.16 -8.71
N LYS A 39 -0.56 -16.09 -8.92
CA LYS A 39 -1.91 -15.79 -9.41
C LYS A 39 -2.66 -14.83 -8.48
N SER A 40 -2.61 -15.08 -7.17
CA SER A 40 -3.24 -14.21 -6.17
C SER A 40 -2.58 -12.83 -6.10
N GLY A 41 -1.26 -12.75 -6.22
CA GLY A 41 -0.52 -11.49 -6.28
C GLY A 41 -0.92 -10.66 -7.51
N ASN A 42 -0.84 -11.25 -8.70
CA ASN A 42 -1.22 -10.59 -9.95
C ASN A 42 -2.70 -10.14 -9.94
N PHE A 43 -3.59 -10.95 -9.36
CA PHE A 43 -4.99 -10.56 -9.21
C PHE A 43 -5.16 -9.34 -8.30
N GLY A 44 -4.44 -9.30 -7.18
CA GLY A 44 -4.40 -8.13 -6.30
C GLY A 44 -3.94 -6.88 -7.05
N THR A 45 -2.81 -6.94 -7.76
CA THR A 45 -2.30 -5.83 -8.58
C THR A 45 -3.33 -5.33 -9.58
N ALA A 46 -3.96 -6.25 -10.33
CA ALA A 46 -4.98 -5.89 -11.31
C ALA A 46 -6.23 -5.25 -10.68
N VAL A 47 -6.57 -5.59 -9.42
CA VAL A 47 -7.63 -4.91 -8.67
C VAL A 47 -7.21 -3.49 -8.29
N HIS A 48 -5.99 -3.27 -7.81
CA HIS A 48 -5.49 -1.93 -7.48
C HIS A 48 -5.49 -1.01 -8.71
N GLU A 49 -4.96 -1.50 -9.83
CA GLU A 49 -4.97 -0.79 -11.12
C GLU A 49 -6.38 -0.41 -11.56
N ALA A 50 -7.33 -1.36 -11.53
CA ALA A 50 -8.72 -1.07 -11.91
C ALA A 50 -9.40 -0.09 -10.94
N THR A 51 -9.14 -0.18 -9.63
CA THR A 51 -9.65 0.83 -8.70
C THR A 51 -9.05 2.21 -8.95
N ALA A 52 -7.80 2.30 -9.40
CA ALA A 52 -7.14 3.58 -9.72
C ALA A 52 -7.80 4.23 -10.94
N LEU A 53 -8.07 3.46 -11.99
CA LEU A 53 -8.79 3.94 -13.18
C LEU A 53 -10.21 4.43 -12.84
N ILE A 54 -10.89 3.74 -11.90
CA ILE A 54 -12.21 4.18 -11.40
C ILE A 54 -12.10 5.46 -10.58
N ASP A 55 -11.05 5.61 -9.78
CA ASP A 55 -10.83 6.82 -8.97
C ASP A 55 -10.47 8.05 -9.82
N LEU A 56 -9.78 7.84 -10.95
CA LEU A 56 -9.49 8.85 -11.96
C LEU A 56 -10.71 9.20 -12.85
N GLY A 57 -11.79 8.42 -12.77
CA GLY A 57 -12.97 8.58 -13.63
C GLY A 57 -12.75 8.11 -15.08
N GLU A 58 -11.65 7.42 -15.36
CA GLU A 58 -11.35 6.85 -16.68
C GLU A 58 -12.16 5.58 -16.96
N LYS A 59 -12.58 4.90 -15.90
CA LYS A 59 -13.42 3.70 -15.94
C LYS A 59 -14.53 3.77 -14.90
N THR A 60 -15.56 2.97 -15.14
CA THR A 60 -16.66 2.69 -14.23
C THR A 60 -16.56 1.24 -13.76
N VAL A 61 -17.34 0.86 -12.75
CA VAL A 61 -17.33 -0.54 -12.29
C VAL A 61 -17.99 -1.46 -13.32
N GLU A 62 -18.96 -0.94 -14.08
CA GLU A 62 -19.70 -1.60 -15.14
C GLU A 62 -18.80 -2.01 -16.32
N ASP A 63 -17.69 -1.30 -16.57
CA ASP A 63 -16.68 -1.70 -17.56
C ASP A 63 -16.05 -3.08 -17.26
N TYR A 64 -16.27 -3.63 -16.07
CA TYR A 64 -15.70 -4.88 -15.58
C TYR A 64 -16.76 -5.95 -15.28
N GLU A 65 -18.01 -5.82 -15.74
CA GLU A 65 -19.13 -6.71 -15.34
C GLU A 65 -18.82 -8.22 -15.50
N ASP A 66 -18.14 -8.59 -16.58
CA ASP A 66 -17.73 -9.98 -16.87
C ASP A 66 -16.34 -10.36 -16.31
N ASP A 67 -15.66 -9.44 -15.61
CA ASP A 67 -14.32 -9.65 -15.07
C ASP A 67 -14.38 -10.22 -13.63
N PRO A 68 -13.53 -11.19 -13.26
CA PRO A 68 -13.45 -11.69 -11.89
C PRO A 68 -13.19 -10.63 -10.81
N LYS A 69 -12.70 -9.44 -11.19
CA LYS A 69 -12.49 -8.29 -10.30
C LYS A 69 -13.78 -7.53 -9.97
N TYR A 70 -14.85 -7.68 -10.76
CA TYR A 70 -16.08 -6.87 -10.68
C TYR A 70 -16.57 -6.64 -9.25
N ASN A 71 -16.76 -7.72 -8.49
CA ASN A 71 -17.26 -7.62 -7.12
C ASN A 71 -16.29 -6.92 -6.16
N TYR A 72 -14.97 -7.06 -6.36
CA TYR A 72 -14.00 -6.31 -5.56
C TYR A 72 -14.07 -4.81 -5.85
N LEU A 73 -14.26 -4.43 -7.11
CA LEU A 73 -14.42 -3.04 -7.53
C LEU A 73 -15.72 -2.45 -6.98
N ARG A 74 -16.83 -3.22 -7.00
CA ARG A 74 -18.08 -2.83 -6.36
C ARG A 74 -17.93 -2.59 -4.87
N ALA A 75 -17.14 -3.42 -4.18
CA ALA A 75 -16.85 -3.22 -2.76
C ALA A 75 -16.10 -1.91 -2.49
N TRP A 76 -15.15 -1.54 -3.36
CA TRP A 76 -14.47 -0.24 -3.27
C TRP A 76 -15.42 0.94 -3.55
N VAL A 77 -16.26 0.85 -4.57
CA VAL A 77 -17.28 1.87 -4.86
C VAL A 77 -18.24 2.03 -3.69
N LEU A 78 -18.70 0.93 -3.08
CA LEU A 78 -19.57 0.97 -1.91
C LEU A 78 -18.88 1.64 -0.71
N PHE A 79 -17.58 1.37 -0.49
CA PHE A 79 -16.80 2.09 0.52
C PHE A 79 -16.81 3.60 0.25
N LYS A 80 -16.53 4.03 -0.99
CA LYS A 80 -16.55 5.45 -1.35
C LYS A 80 -17.94 6.09 -1.20
N GLN A 81 -19.01 5.35 -1.50
CA GLN A 81 -20.38 5.84 -1.33
C GLN A 81 -20.78 6.02 0.12
N ILE A 82 -20.30 5.16 1.03
CA ILE A 82 -20.63 5.25 2.47
C ILE A 82 -19.76 6.31 3.16
N HIS A 83 -18.50 6.41 2.75
CA HIS A 83 -17.50 7.20 3.45
C HIS A 83 -17.15 8.52 2.73
N HIS A 84 -17.59 8.74 1.50
CA HIS A 84 -17.33 9.97 0.75
C HIS A 84 -15.87 10.51 0.88
N PRO A 85 -14.83 9.66 0.77
CA PRO A 85 -13.46 10.15 0.81
C PRO A 85 -13.19 11.05 -0.40
N GLU A 86 -12.58 12.20 -0.16
CA GLU A 86 -11.92 12.98 -1.21
C GLU A 86 -10.55 12.34 -1.48
N ILE A 87 -10.33 11.83 -2.69
CA ILE A 87 -9.06 11.23 -3.08
C ILE A 87 -8.10 12.35 -3.48
N MET A 88 -7.04 12.53 -2.70
CA MET A 88 -6.01 13.53 -2.95
C MET A 88 -4.94 13.00 -3.91
N GLU A 89 -4.51 11.76 -3.69
CA GLU A 89 -3.43 11.13 -4.44
C GLU A 89 -3.73 9.64 -4.65
N ILE A 90 -3.30 9.12 -5.80
CA ILE A 90 -3.45 7.73 -6.24
C ILE A 90 -2.06 7.21 -6.61
N GLU A 91 -1.67 6.04 -6.08
CA GLU A 91 -0.38 5.40 -6.40
C GLU A 91 0.82 6.35 -6.17
N GLN A 92 0.78 7.13 -5.08
CA GLN A 92 1.81 8.14 -4.80
C GLN A 92 3.11 7.48 -4.32
N ILE A 93 4.21 7.74 -5.03
CA ILE A 93 5.55 7.34 -4.61
C ILE A 93 6.05 8.25 -3.47
N VAL A 94 6.57 7.65 -2.41
CA VAL A 94 7.14 8.33 -1.24
C VAL A 94 8.48 7.69 -0.85
N GLY A 95 9.33 8.43 -0.14
CA GLY A 95 10.63 7.96 0.35
C GLY A 95 11.81 8.75 -0.18
N GLY A 96 12.96 8.08 -0.27
CA GLY A 96 14.19 8.63 -0.85
C GLY A 96 15.45 8.08 -0.18
N VAL A 97 16.62 8.45 -0.72
CA VAL A 97 17.94 8.07 -0.18
C VAL A 97 18.11 8.53 1.26
N GLU A 98 17.67 9.75 1.58
CA GLU A 98 17.76 10.30 2.95
C GLU A 98 17.00 9.44 3.97
N VAL A 99 15.85 8.91 3.57
CA VAL A 99 15.00 8.06 4.43
C VAL A 99 15.49 6.60 4.44
N GLY A 100 16.20 6.19 3.39
CA GLY A 100 16.76 4.84 3.23
C GLY A 100 15.76 3.80 2.72
N CYS A 101 14.55 4.21 2.32
CA CYS A 101 13.55 3.33 1.71
C CYS A 101 12.56 4.13 0.85
N ALA A 102 11.81 3.42 0.02
CA ALA A 102 10.72 3.99 -0.76
C ALA A 102 9.46 3.10 -0.74
N GLY A 103 8.35 3.61 -1.27
CA GLY A 103 7.13 2.83 -1.45
C GLY A 103 6.08 3.60 -2.22
N THR A 104 5.05 2.89 -2.66
CA THR A 104 3.86 3.47 -3.30
C THR A 104 2.67 3.34 -2.36
N LEU A 105 2.03 4.48 -2.05
CA LEU A 105 0.76 4.53 -1.33
C LEU A 105 -0.36 4.14 -2.29
N ASP A 106 -1.30 3.29 -1.90
CA ASP A 106 -2.47 3.06 -2.76
C ASP A 106 -3.26 4.37 -2.89
N ARG A 107 -3.79 4.91 -1.77
CA ARG A 107 -4.55 6.17 -1.77
C ARG A 107 -4.17 7.06 -0.60
N LEU A 108 -4.08 8.36 -0.86
CA LEU A 108 -4.13 9.41 0.15
C LEU A 108 -5.48 10.11 0.04
N VAL A 109 -6.22 10.18 1.15
CA VAL A 109 -7.58 10.73 1.14
C VAL A 109 -7.85 11.69 2.30
N LEU A 110 -8.84 12.55 2.14
CA LEU A 110 -9.49 13.27 3.23
C LEU A 110 -10.89 12.71 3.44
N PHE A 111 -11.30 12.58 4.70
CA PHE A 111 -12.66 12.21 5.05
C PHE A 111 -13.41 13.44 5.55
N PRO A 112 -14.71 13.61 5.23
CA PRO A 112 -15.47 14.79 5.64
C PRO A 112 -15.62 14.96 7.17
N TRP A 113 -15.35 13.93 7.97
CA TRP A 113 -15.40 13.97 9.44
C TRP A 113 -14.02 13.99 10.13
N ASP A 114 -12.92 13.94 9.39
CA ASP A 114 -11.57 14.07 9.96
C ASP A 114 -10.69 14.92 9.03
N PRO A 115 -10.27 16.13 9.45
CA PRO A 115 -9.52 17.05 8.58
C PRO A 115 -8.08 16.60 8.30
N ARG A 116 -7.61 15.51 8.94
CA ARG A 116 -6.26 14.98 8.71
C ARG A 116 -6.25 14.03 7.52
N PRO A 117 -5.19 14.02 6.69
CA PRO A 117 -5.05 13.04 5.62
C PRO A 117 -4.94 11.60 6.14
N TRP A 118 -5.55 10.68 5.38
CA TRP A 118 -5.53 9.25 5.63
C TRP A 118 -4.82 8.52 4.49
N VAL A 119 -3.84 7.69 4.83
CA VAL A 119 -3.34 6.66 3.92
C VAL A 119 -4.25 5.44 4.01
N ILE A 120 -4.79 5.03 2.87
CA ILE A 120 -5.55 3.80 2.70
C ILE A 120 -4.67 2.79 1.97
N ASP A 121 -4.72 1.54 2.45
CA ASP A 121 -4.14 0.38 1.78
C ASP A 121 -5.28 -0.63 1.49
N LEU A 122 -5.48 -0.95 0.21
CA LEU A 122 -6.49 -1.87 -0.29
C LEU A 122 -5.96 -3.30 -0.22
N LYS A 123 -6.85 -4.23 0.14
CA LYS A 123 -6.50 -5.67 0.24
C LYS A 123 -7.65 -6.55 -0.22
N THR A 124 -7.36 -7.45 -1.16
CA THR A 124 -8.30 -8.46 -1.70
C THR A 124 -8.31 -9.78 -0.91
N GLY A 125 -7.68 -9.81 0.28
CA GLY A 125 -7.43 -11.03 1.04
C GLY A 125 -7.66 -10.91 2.55
N LYS A 126 -7.30 -11.97 3.28
CA LYS A 126 -7.44 -12.02 4.74
C LYS A 126 -6.59 -10.94 5.43
N THR A 127 -7.08 -10.45 6.56
CA THR A 127 -6.30 -9.58 7.46
C THR A 127 -5.00 -10.26 7.88
N ARG A 128 -3.89 -9.52 7.78
CA ARG A 128 -2.59 -9.92 8.30
C ARG A 128 -2.07 -8.90 9.31
N LEU A 129 -1.23 -9.36 10.22
CA LEU A 129 -0.64 -8.54 11.27
C LEU A 129 0.35 -7.49 10.72
N TRP A 130 0.90 -7.73 9.54
CA TRP A 130 1.86 -6.82 8.91
C TRP A 130 1.21 -5.65 8.14
N HIS A 131 -0.09 -5.69 7.80
CA HIS A 131 -0.72 -4.59 7.04
C HIS A 131 -0.66 -3.24 7.80
N PRO A 132 -0.94 -3.16 9.12
CA PRO A 132 -0.74 -1.93 9.87
C PRO A 132 0.72 -1.45 9.87
N VAL A 133 1.68 -2.38 9.94
CA VAL A 133 3.12 -2.08 9.92
C VAL A 133 3.56 -1.54 8.55
N GLN A 134 3.02 -2.08 7.46
CA GLN A 134 3.22 -1.55 6.10
C GLN A 134 2.76 -0.09 6.00
N LEU A 135 1.53 0.21 6.46
CA LEU A 135 1.03 1.59 6.50
C LEU A 135 1.87 2.51 7.38
N ALA A 136 2.44 2.01 8.48
CA ALA A 136 3.37 2.76 9.30
C ALA A 136 4.69 3.04 8.56
N GLY A 137 5.16 2.07 7.76
CA GLY A 137 6.32 2.23 6.89
C GLY A 137 6.11 3.25 5.78
N TYR A 138 4.90 3.31 5.22
CA TYR A 138 4.53 4.38 4.29
C TYR A 138 4.55 5.78 4.93
N CYS A 139 4.03 5.93 6.14
CA CYS A 139 4.13 7.19 6.88
C CYS A 139 5.60 7.58 7.14
N PHE A 140 6.44 6.59 7.49
CA PHE A 140 7.87 6.80 7.68
C PHE A 140 8.57 7.22 6.38
N ALA A 141 8.31 6.52 5.27
CA ALA A 141 8.84 6.85 3.94
C ALA A 141 8.43 8.26 3.52
N ALA A 142 7.17 8.63 3.75
CA ALA A 142 6.64 9.96 3.43
C ALA A 142 7.15 11.08 4.36
N GLN A 143 7.85 10.75 5.46
CA GLN A 143 8.20 11.69 6.53
C GLN A 143 7.00 12.50 7.03
N ARG A 144 5.83 11.86 7.10
CA ARG A 144 4.55 12.49 7.44
C ARG A 144 3.72 11.62 8.36
N GLU A 145 2.98 12.25 9.27
CA GLU A 145 2.01 11.56 10.11
C GLU A 145 0.63 11.54 9.45
N TYR A 146 0.32 10.43 8.79
CA TYR A 146 -1.03 10.18 8.27
C TYR A 146 -1.85 9.34 9.25
N ARG A 147 -3.17 9.53 9.21
CA ARG A 147 -4.08 8.51 9.73
C ARG A 147 -4.00 7.28 8.82
N ARG A 148 -4.15 6.09 9.39
CA ARG A 148 -3.92 4.83 8.68
C ARG A 148 -5.18 3.97 8.66
N MET A 149 -5.57 3.48 7.50
CA MET A 149 -6.69 2.55 7.34
C MET A 149 -6.35 1.46 6.34
N VAL A 150 -6.68 0.21 6.68
CA VAL A 150 -6.71 -0.88 5.71
C VAL A 150 -8.16 -1.11 5.30
N VAL A 151 -8.42 -1.16 4.00
CA VAL A 151 -9.74 -1.48 3.45
C VAL A 151 -9.66 -2.84 2.78
N TYR A 152 -10.31 -3.81 3.42
CA TYR A 152 -10.43 -5.17 2.90
C TYR A 152 -11.64 -5.24 1.99
N ILE A 153 -11.45 -5.56 0.71
CA ILE A 153 -12.50 -5.76 -0.29
C ILE A 153 -12.54 -7.23 -0.68
N ASP A 154 -13.73 -7.78 -0.93
CA ASP A 154 -13.89 -9.20 -1.25
C ASP A 154 -14.73 -9.45 -2.52
N GLY A 155 -14.66 -10.69 -3.00
CA GLY A 155 -15.37 -11.14 -4.19
C GLY A 155 -16.89 -11.27 -4.02
N CYS A 156 -17.42 -10.96 -2.83
CA CYS A 156 -18.86 -10.89 -2.58
C CYS A 156 -19.42 -9.46 -2.69
N GLY A 157 -18.60 -8.48 -3.07
CA GLY A 157 -19.04 -7.09 -3.14
C GLY A 157 -19.07 -6.38 -1.80
N LYS A 158 -18.40 -6.94 -0.77
CA LYS A 158 -18.38 -6.38 0.57
C LYS A 158 -17.00 -5.82 0.90
N PHE A 159 -16.99 -4.84 1.80
CA PHE A 159 -15.76 -4.32 2.37
C PHE A 159 -15.79 -4.36 3.89
N ARG A 160 -14.59 -4.34 4.49
CA ARG A 160 -14.35 -4.04 5.90
C ARG A 160 -13.22 -3.04 6.00
N ALA A 161 -13.48 -1.90 6.64
CA ALA A 161 -12.46 -0.92 6.96
C ALA A 161 -11.89 -1.17 8.37
N LYS A 162 -10.57 -1.06 8.53
CA LYS A 162 -9.88 -1.15 9.83
C LYS A 162 -8.94 0.03 10.00
N THR A 163 -9.23 0.90 10.96
CA THR A 163 -8.29 1.95 11.38
C THR A 163 -7.11 1.35 12.14
N CYS A 164 -5.90 1.83 11.84
CA CYS A 164 -4.66 1.44 12.49
C CYS A 164 -4.14 2.59 13.36
N ARG A 165 -4.20 2.44 14.69
CA ARG A 165 -3.86 3.52 15.66
C ARG A 165 -2.60 3.21 16.48
N GLU A 166 -2.08 2.00 16.34
CA GLU A 166 -1.06 1.47 17.23
C GLU A 166 0.32 2.10 16.96
N VAL A 167 0.87 2.80 17.96
CA VAL A 167 2.20 3.44 17.87
C VAL A 167 3.31 2.41 17.68
N ARG A 168 3.11 1.18 18.20
CA ARG A 168 4.08 0.08 18.03
C ARG A 168 4.34 -0.26 16.56
N ASP A 169 3.40 -0.03 15.66
CA ASP A 169 3.58 -0.33 14.24
C ASP A 169 4.76 0.45 13.65
N HIS A 170 4.90 1.73 14.03
CA HIS A 170 6.00 2.59 13.60
C HIS A 170 7.34 2.11 14.17
N ARG A 171 7.36 1.67 15.43
CA ARG A 171 8.57 1.14 16.07
C ARG A 171 9.04 -0.15 15.42
N ILE A 172 8.10 -1.04 15.09
CA ILE A 172 8.37 -2.29 14.39
C ILE A 172 8.96 -2.00 13.01
N PHE A 173 8.34 -1.11 12.23
CA PHE A 173 8.87 -0.77 10.90
C PHE A 173 10.26 -0.13 10.98
N LYS A 174 10.45 0.87 11.87
CA LYS A 174 11.75 1.54 12.02
C LYS A 174 12.85 0.55 12.39
N GLY A 175 12.60 -0.34 13.35
CA GLY A 175 13.57 -1.38 13.73
C GLY A 175 13.91 -2.33 12.58
N ALA A 176 12.93 -2.68 11.76
CA ALA A 176 13.16 -3.48 10.56
C ALA A 176 14.04 -2.72 9.55
N LEU A 177 13.76 -1.45 9.28
CA LEU A 177 14.55 -0.63 8.36
C LEU A 177 15.98 -0.40 8.85
N ASP A 178 16.16 -0.09 10.15
CA ASP A 178 17.48 0.11 10.76
C ASP A 178 18.37 -1.14 10.56
N PHE A 179 17.78 -2.34 10.68
CA PHE A 179 18.45 -3.60 10.41
C PHE A 179 18.85 -3.75 8.94
N ILE A 180 17.92 -3.46 8.00
CA ILE A 180 18.20 -3.55 6.56
C ILE A 180 19.28 -2.56 6.11
N ASN A 181 19.25 -1.33 6.62
CA ASN A 181 20.27 -0.33 6.30
C ASN A 181 21.65 -0.75 6.81
N SER A 182 21.71 -1.39 7.98
CA SER A 182 22.97 -1.95 8.52
C SER A 182 23.52 -3.08 7.62
N GLU A 183 22.64 -3.94 7.10
CA GLU A 183 23.01 -5.01 6.17
C GLU A 183 23.54 -4.45 4.84
N LEU A 184 22.90 -3.40 4.31
CA LEU A 184 23.31 -2.72 3.08
C LEU A 184 24.67 -2.03 3.23
N GLN A 185 24.90 -1.36 4.36
CA GLN A 185 26.20 -0.76 4.68
C GLN A 185 27.31 -1.81 4.80
N ALA A 186 26.98 -3.02 5.25
CA ALA A 186 27.89 -4.16 5.27
C ALA A 186 28.09 -4.82 3.89
N GLY A 187 27.53 -4.25 2.82
CA GLY A 187 27.70 -4.72 1.43
C GLY A 187 26.79 -5.90 1.05
N ARG A 188 25.79 -6.24 1.86
CA ARG A 188 24.79 -7.26 1.49
C ARG A 188 23.82 -6.68 0.47
N ARG A 189 23.43 -7.50 -0.52
CA ARG A 189 22.46 -7.10 -1.55
C ARG A 189 21.02 -7.24 -1.07
N ILE A 190 20.15 -6.38 -1.60
CA ILE A 190 18.68 -6.46 -1.51
C ILE A 190 18.19 -7.61 -2.38
#